data_AF-A0A1I7V2Y1-F1
#
_entry.id   AF-A0A1I7V2Y1-F1
#
_cell.length_a   1.000
_cell.length_b   1.000
_cell.length_c   1.000
_cell.angle_alpha   90.00
_cell.angle_beta   90.00
_cell.angle_gamma   90.00
#
_symmetry.space_group_name_H-M   'P 1'
#
loop_
_entity.id
_entity.type
_entity.pdbx_description
1 polymer ?
#
loop_
_entity_poly.entity_id
_entity_poly.type
_entity_poly.pdbx_seq_one_letter_code
_entity_poly.pdbx_strand_id
1 'polypeptide(L)'
;MKFALSFLLLVVSATFAEKCDVCKASVKGIKDGKGLAYMADLTTEQIESYIKKHVDKHCSGSFCPKLIKSLIEIADQLDDDMNSTPEELCKFIYFC
;
A
#
# COMPACT_ATOMS: atom_id res chain seq x y z
N MET A 1 23.16 -9.80 -30.17
CA MET A 1 22.64 -9.04 -29.02
C MET A 1 21.10 -9.11 -29.02
N LYS A 2 20.52 -10.22 -28.55
CA LYS A 2 19.06 -10.43 -28.55
C LYS A 2 18.52 -11.04 -27.24
N PHE A 3 19.41 -11.56 -26.39
CA PHE A 3 19.02 -12.24 -25.14
C PHE A 3 19.01 -11.32 -23.90
N ALA A 4 19.68 -10.16 -23.95
CA ALA A 4 19.72 -9.23 -22.82
C ALA A 4 18.38 -8.49 -22.60
N LEU A 5 17.61 -8.28 -23.67
CA LEU A 5 16.35 -7.51 -23.61
C LEU A 5 15.23 -8.33 -22.93
N SER A 6 15.20 -9.65 -23.15
CA SER A 6 14.16 -10.54 -22.59
C SER A 6 14.32 -10.76 -21.09
N PHE A 7 15.55 -10.77 -20.57
CA PHE A 7 15.79 -10.93 -19.13
C PHE A 7 15.41 -9.67 -18.33
N LEU A 8 15.55 -8.47 -18.91
CA LEU A 8 15.18 -7.23 -18.23
C LEU A 8 13.65 -7.08 -18.04
N LEU A 9 12.85 -7.55 -18.99
CA LEU A 9 11.38 -7.47 -18.96
C LEU A 9 10.74 -8.34 -17.86
N LEU A 10 11.37 -9.46 -17.51
CA LEU A 10 10.89 -10.38 -16.46
C LEU A 10 11.09 -9.81 -15.04
N VAL A 11 12.18 -9.07 -14.81
CA VAL A 11 12.47 -8.50 -13.49
C VAL A 11 11.55 -7.31 -13.19
N VAL A 12 11.20 -6.51 -14.21
CA VAL A 12 10.28 -5.38 -14.05
C VAL A 12 8.88 -5.85 -13.66
N SER A 13 8.39 -6.93 -14.27
CA SER A 13 7.06 -7.49 -13.97
C SER A 13 7.01 -8.13 -12.58
N ALA A 14 8.08 -8.79 -12.14
CA ALA A 14 8.19 -9.32 -10.78
C ALA A 14 8.13 -8.22 -9.70
N THR A 15 8.82 -7.09 -9.91
CA THR A 15 8.83 -5.99 -8.93
C THR A 15 7.50 -5.22 -8.85
N PHE A 16 6.69 -5.23 -9.92
CA PHE A 16 5.34 -4.65 -9.89
C PHE A 16 4.35 -5.56 -9.18
N ALA A 17 4.40 -6.87 -9.44
CA ALA A 17 3.60 -7.85 -8.72
C ALA A 17 3.88 -7.82 -7.21
N GLU A 18 5.16 -7.77 -6.82
CA GLU A 18 5.56 -7.67 -5.41
C GLU A 18 5.03 -6.40 -4.75
N LYS A 19 5.15 -5.23 -5.40
CA LYS A 19 4.59 -3.97 -4.89
C LYS A 19 3.07 -4.03 -4.71
N CYS A 20 2.38 -4.63 -5.67
CA CYS A 20 0.93 -4.76 -5.65
C CYS A 20 0.47 -5.69 -4.53
N ASP A 21 1.13 -6.83 -4.34
CA ASP A 21 0.80 -7.78 -3.27
C ASP A 21 1.08 -7.19 -1.88
N VAL A 22 2.21 -6.50 -1.73
CA VAL A 22 2.55 -5.80 -0.47
C VAL A 22 1.56 -4.69 -0.17
N CYS A 23 1.16 -3.91 -1.17
CA CYS A 23 0.13 -2.88 -1.00
C CYS A 23 -1.20 -3.48 -0.57
N LYS A 24 -1.70 -4.51 -1.27
CA LYS A 24 -2.98 -5.16 -0.96
C LYS A 24 -2.97 -5.74 0.45
N ALA A 25 -1.87 -6.38 0.87
CA ALA A 25 -1.72 -6.92 2.22
C ALA A 25 -1.73 -5.80 3.28
N SER A 26 -1.04 -4.69 3.01
CA SER A 26 -0.99 -3.53 3.91
C SER A 26 -2.37 -2.88 4.05
N VAL A 27 -3.04 -2.57 2.93
CA VAL A 27 -4.39 -1.98 2.91
C VAL A 27 -5.40 -2.90 3.59
N LYS A 28 -5.35 -4.21 3.31
CA LYS A 28 -6.18 -5.19 3.99
C LYS A 28 -5.94 -5.18 5.50
N GLY A 29 -4.68 -5.17 5.94
CA GLY A 29 -4.35 -5.10 7.35
C GLY A 29 -4.84 -3.83 8.04
N ILE A 30 -4.81 -2.69 7.34
CA ILE A 30 -5.34 -1.41 7.81
C ILE A 30 -6.87 -1.53 7.95
N LYS A 31 -7.58 -2.01 6.92
CA LYS A 31 -9.05 -2.19 6.85
C LYS A 31 -9.60 -3.21 7.85
N ASP A 32 -8.91 -4.32 8.03
CA ASP A 32 -9.27 -5.36 9.00
C ASP A 32 -8.99 -4.90 10.45
N GLY A 33 -8.13 -3.89 10.61
CA GLY A 33 -7.80 -3.35 11.91
C GLY A 33 -8.87 -2.38 12.41
N LYS A 34 -9.28 -2.54 13.67
CA LYS A 34 -10.29 -1.71 14.34
C LYS A 34 -9.91 -0.23 14.48
N GLY A 35 -8.68 0.16 14.12
CA GLY A 35 -8.22 1.55 14.16
C GLY A 35 -8.85 2.41 13.07
N LEU A 36 -9.33 1.81 11.98
CA LEU A 36 -9.92 2.54 10.85
C LEU A 36 -11.23 3.23 11.23
N ALA A 37 -12.12 2.56 11.97
CA ALA A 37 -13.40 3.09 12.43
C ALA A 37 -13.29 4.32 13.38
N TYR A 38 -12.07 4.70 13.77
CA TYR A 38 -11.79 5.86 14.59
C TYR A 38 -10.82 6.82 13.91
N MET A 39 -10.46 6.62 12.63
CA MET A 39 -9.48 7.47 11.94
C MET A 39 -9.94 8.93 11.89
N ALA A 40 -11.24 9.19 11.75
CA ALA A 40 -11.81 10.53 11.88
C ALA A 40 -11.49 11.24 13.22
N ASP A 41 -11.26 10.48 14.30
CA ASP A 41 -10.93 11.00 15.64
C ASP A 41 -9.42 10.98 15.96
N LEU A 42 -8.60 10.40 15.06
CA LEU A 42 -7.16 10.28 15.26
C LEU A 42 -6.42 11.54 14.77
N THR A 43 -5.34 11.89 15.46
CA THR A 43 -4.42 12.92 14.94
C THR A 43 -3.66 12.38 13.72
N THR A 44 -3.14 13.30 12.90
CA THR A 44 -2.28 12.94 11.76
C THR A 44 -1.14 12.01 12.17
N GLU A 45 -0.46 12.27 13.29
CA GLU A 45 0.63 11.42 13.78
C GLU A 45 0.16 9.99 14.15
N GLN A 46 -1.06 9.86 14.69
CA GLN A 46 -1.63 8.55 15.02
C GLN A 46 -1.99 7.76 13.77
N ILE A 47 -2.55 8.43 12.76
CA ILE A 47 -2.83 7.86 11.44
C ILE A 47 -1.52 7.38 10.79
N GLU A 48 -0.50 8.22 10.76
CA GLU A 48 0.82 7.87 10.21
C GLU A 48 1.43 6.66 10.91
N SER A 49 1.40 6.65 12.25
CA SER A 49 1.92 5.55 13.06
C SER A 49 1.16 4.24 12.82
N TYR A 50 -0.17 4.32 12.68
CA TYR A 50 -1.02 3.17 12.39
C TYR A 50 -0.70 2.59 10.99
N ILE A 51 -0.73 3.43 9.95
CA ILE A 51 -0.43 3.01 8.57
C ILE A 51 0.97 2.42 8.49
N LYS A 52 1.96 3.11 9.06
CA LYS A 52 3.35 2.64 9.09
C LYS A 52 3.47 1.26 9.73
N LYS A 53 2.84 1.03 10.88
CA LYS A 53 2.85 -0.26 11.57
C LYS A 53 2.29 -1.40 10.71
N HIS A 54 1.28 -1.13 9.89
CA HIS A 54 0.68 -2.13 9.01
C HIS A 54 1.50 -2.36 7.74
N VAL A 55 2.06 -1.29 7.16
CA VAL A 55 2.94 -1.42 5.99
C VAL A 55 4.25 -2.13 6.35
N ASP A 56 4.89 -1.78 7.47
CA ASP A 56 6.18 -2.35 7.90
C ASP A 56 6.08 -3.87 8.18
N LYS A 57 4.88 -4.41 8.46
CA LYS A 57 4.65 -5.86 8.61
C LYS A 57 4.74 -6.63 7.29
N HIS A 58 4.44 -5.96 6.18
CA HIS A 58 4.32 -6.59 4.86
C HIS A 58 5.38 -6.08 3.88
N CYS A 59 6.08 -5.00 4.21
CA CYS A 59 6.94 -4.29 3.30
C CYS A 59 8.35 -4.12 3.88
N SER A 60 9.35 -4.72 3.21
CA SER A 60 10.78 -4.57 3.51
C SER A 60 11.60 -3.99 2.35
N GLY A 61 10.93 -3.55 1.27
CA GLY A 61 11.55 -2.99 0.08
C GLY A 61 11.83 -1.48 0.13
N SER A 62 12.61 -0.98 -0.82
CA SER A 62 12.89 0.46 -0.95
C SER A 62 11.66 1.32 -1.28
N PHE A 63 10.55 0.69 -1.71
CA PHE A 63 9.30 1.37 -2.04
C PHE A 63 8.37 1.56 -0.83
N CYS A 64 8.65 0.96 0.33
CA CYS A 64 7.79 1.03 1.51
C CYS A 64 7.55 2.45 2.02
N PRO A 65 8.57 3.34 2.09
CA PRO A 65 8.33 4.73 2.48
C PRO A 65 7.37 5.46 1.53
N LYS A 66 7.42 5.14 0.23
CA LYS A 66 6.49 5.68 -0.77
C LYS A 66 5.08 5.12 -0.56
N LEU A 67 4.96 3.83 -0.28
CA LEU A 67 3.68 3.19 0.01
C LEU A 67 3.03 3.80 1.26
N ILE A 68 3.79 3.97 2.34
CA ILE A 68 3.33 4.63 3.58
C ILE A 68 2.80 6.03 3.28
N LYS A 69 3.60 6.85 2.57
CA LYS A 69 3.20 8.22 2.21
C LYS A 69 1.92 8.25 1.39
N SER A 70 1.81 7.41 0.36
CA SER A 70 0.61 7.35 -0.46
C SER A 70 -0.63 6.89 0.31
N LEU A 71 -0.48 5.95 1.24
CA LEU A 71 -1.58 5.51 2.10
C LEU A 71 -2.02 6.57 3.10
N ILE A 72 -1.09 7.39 3.62
CA ILE A 72 -1.41 8.54 4.49
C ILE A 72 -2.18 9.60 3.70
N GLU A 73 -1.77 9.89 2.47
CA GLU A 73 -2.46 10.87 1.60
C GLU A 73 -3.91 10.47 1.29
N ILE A 74 -4.22 9.17 1.33
CA ILE A 74 -5.57 8.63 1.13
C ILE A 74 -6.21 8.12 2.42
N ALA A 75 -5.66 8.45 3.59
CA ALA A 75 -6.14 7.97 4.89
C ALA A 75 -7.61 8.32 5.13
N ASP A 76 -8.01 9.54 4.79
CA ASP A 76 -9.40 9.99 4.92
C ASP A 76 -10.33 9.21 3.97
N GLN A 77 -9.85 8.86 2.78
CA GLN A 77 -10.57 8.03 1.81
C GLN A 77 -10.60 6.56 2.23
N LEU A 78 -9.62 6.07 2.99
CA LEU A 78 -9.64 4.71 3.53
C LEU A 78 -10.80 4.52 4.53
N ASP A 79 -11.19 5.58 5.23
CA ASP A 79 -12.33 5.62 6.16
C ASP A 79 -13.67 5.79 5.41
N ASP A 80 -13.74 6.75 4.48
CA ASP A 80 -14.96 7.04 3.70
C ASP A 80 -15.29 5.98 2.64
N ASP A 81 -14.29 5.38 1.98
CA ASP A 81 -14.43 4.32 0.94
C ASP A 81 -14.24 2.91 1.53
N MET A 82 -14.94 2.60 2.63
CA MET A 82 -15.02 1.24 3.17
C MET A 82 -15.44 0.19 2.11
N ASN A 83 -16.08 0.60 1.01
CA ASN A 83 -16.49 -0.27 -0.10
C ASN A 83 -15.40 -0.57 -1.14
N SER A 84 -14.36 0.25 -1.26
CA SER A 84 -13.28 0.01 -2.24
C SER A 84 -12.42 -1.17 -1.83
N THR A 85 -12.17 -2.10 -2.75
CA THR A 85 -11.33 -3.27 -2.47
C THR A 85 -9.87 -2.86 -2.25
N PRO A 86 -9.06 -3.64 -1.51
CA PRO A 86 -7.63 -3.36 -1.39
C PRO A 86 -6.90 -3.23 -2.73
N GLU A 87 -7.37 -3.93 -3.77
CA GLU A 87 -6.82 -3.82 -5.12
C GLU A 87 -7.12 -2.47 -5.78
N GLU A 88 -8.34 -1.96 -5.67
CA GLU A 88 -8.73 -0.65 -6.23
C GLU A 88 -7.97 0.49 -5.59
N LEU A 89 -7.80 0.45 -4.26
CA LEU A 89 -7.00 1.43 -3.53
C LEU A 89 -5.53 1.38 -3.96
N CYS A 90 -4.97 0.18 -4.12
CA CYS A 90 -3.60 0.02 -4.60
C CYS A 90 -3.39 0.48 -6.05
N LYS A 91 -4.40 0.35 -6.91
CA LYS A 91 -4.41 0.94 -8.26
C LYS A 91 -4.43 2.46 -8.20
N PHE A 92 -5.25 3.02 -7.32
CA PHE A 92 -5.36 4.46 -7.13
C PHE A 92 -4.01 5.11 -6.74
N ILE A 93 -3.24 4.44 -5.89
CA ILE A 93 -1.90 4.91 -5.49
C ILE A 93 -0.74 4.42 -6.36
N TYR A 94 -1.03 3.78 -7.50
CA TYR A 94 -0.04 3.26 -8.47
C TYR A 94 0.93 2.21 -7.91
N PHE A 95 0.46 1.39 -6.97
CA PHE A 95 1.17 0.20 -6.48
C PHE A 95 0.65 -1.10 -7.10
N CYS A 96 -0.58 -1.05 -7.63
CA CYS A 96 -1.13 -1.89 -8.68
C CYS A 96 -1.53 -0.96 -9.85
#